data_AF-A0A838IL90-F1
#
_entry.id   AF-A0A838IL90-F1
#
_cell.length_a   1.000
_cell.length_b   1.000
_cell.length_c   1.000
_cell.angle_alpha   90.00
_cell.angle_beta   90.00
_cell.angle_gamma   90.00
#
_symmetry.space_group_name_H-M   'P 1'
#
loop_
_entity.id
_entity.type
_entity.pdbx_description
1 polymer ?
#
loop_
_entity_poly.entity_id
_entity_poly.type
_entity_poly.pdbx_seq_one_letter_code
_entity_poly.pdbx_strand_id
1 'polypeptide(L)'
;MTQAQRIALLGPAHPWRGGIAHYNASLYRALESAGHTVELINFRALYPDFLFPGKSQRDTSDSPFTVPHHPLYHPLNPASWLHAARFLQAHAIERLVIQSWHPYFAPGYTALLLAARALHIHTTLICHNVRPHEPGPLDELLLRALYTLPDHFITQSPTEATALRQIVGPDRSITT
;
A
#
# COMPACT_ATOMS: atom_id res chain seq x y z
N MET A 1 -12.51 -10.48 21.61
CA MET A 1 -11.09 -10.38 21.22
C MET A 1 -11.00 -10.81 19.77
N THR A 2 -10.41 -9.99 18.90
CA THR A 2 -10.17 -10.34 17.50
C THR A 2 -9.22 -11.55 17.45
N GLN A 3 -9.48 -12.51 16.57
CA GLN A 3 -8.58 -13.64 16.35
C GLN A 3 -7.23 -13.12 15.86
N ALA A 4 -6.12 -13.69 16.35
CA ALA A 4 -4.78 -13.36 15.85
C ALA A 4 -4.69 -13.68 14.36
N GLN A 5 -4.08 -12.79 13.58
CA GLN A 5 -3.99 -12.90 12.12
C GLN A 5 -2.58 -12.59 11.64
N ARG A 6 -2.23 -13.08 10.46
CA ARG A 6 -0.97 -12.79 9.77
C ARG A 6 -1.20 -11.73 8.69
N ILE A 7 -0.68 -10.53 8.94
CA ILE A 7 -0.96 -9.33 8.14
C ILE A 7 0.32 -8.85 7.48
N ALA A 8 0.29 -8.65 6.16
CA ALA A 8 1.34 -7.93 5.44
C ALA A 8 0.92 -6.48 5.21
N LEU A 9 1.80 -5.54 5.53
CA LEU A 9 1.69 -4.13 5.16
C LEU A 9 2.63 -3.85 3.99
N LEU A 10 2.14 -3.29 2.89
CA LEU A 10 2.96 -2.79 1.79
C LEU A 10 2.87 -1.27 1.75
N GLY A 11 3.99 -0.60 2.00
CA GLY A 11 4.05 0.86 2.03
C GLY A 11 5.44 1.36 2.38
N PRO A 12 5.67 2.68 2.29
CA PRO A 12 6.94 3.24 2.71
C PRO A 12 7.09 3.05 4.23
N ALA A 13 8.32 2.83 4.65
CA ALA A 13 8.81 2.93 6.02
C ALA A 13 10.24 3.49 5.96
N HIS A 14 10.85 3.81 7.10
CA HIS A 14 12.27 4.21 7.15
C HIS A 14 13.13 3.28 6.27
N PRO A 15 14.02 3.81 5.40
CA PRO A 15 14.54 5.18 5.36
C PRO A 15 13.71 6.18 4.56
N TRP A 16 12.54 5.82 4.04
CA TRP A 16 11.68 6.76 3.32
C TRP A 16 11.01 7.73 4.29
N ARG A 17 11.01 9.03 3.96
CA ARG A 17 10.37 10.06 4.78
C ARG A 17 8.90 10.26 4.43
N GLY A 18 8.19 10.97 5.31
CA GLY A 18 6.87 11.55 5.04
C GLY A 18 5.75 10.91 5.83
N GLY A 19 4.57 11.55 5.78
CA GLY A 19 3.41 11.15 6.58
C GLY A 19 2.96 9.71 6.35
N ILE A 20 3.05 9.20 5.12
CA ILE A 20 2.67 7.82 4.80
C ILE A 20 3.63 6.82 5.44
N ALA A 21 4.94 7.14 5.51
CA ALA A 21 5.91 6.27 6.16
C ALA A 21 5.68 6.17 7.67
N HIS A 22 5.41 7.32 8.32
CA HIS A 22 5.02 7.35 9.72
C HIS A 22 3.69 6.63 9.97
N TYR A 23 2.68 6.86 9.12
CA TYR A 23 1.39 6.19 9.20
C TYR A 23 1.55 4.67 9.15
N ASN A 24 2.32 4.16 8.18
CA ASN A 24 2.51 2.73 7.99
C ASN A 24 3.23 2.07 9.17
N ALA A 25 4.25 2.73 9.72
CA ALA A 25 4.94 2.27 10.92
C ALA A 25 4.05 2.35 12.18
N SER A 26 3.17 3.34 12.29
CA SER A 26 2.22 3.44 13.40
C SER A 26 1.16 2.33 13.32
N LEU A 27 0.67 2.06 12.11
CA LEU A 27 -0.25 0.95 11.83
C LEU A 27 0.40 -0.39 12.17
N TYR A 28 1.67 -0.60 11.81
CA TYR A 28 2.43 -1.78 12.20
C TYR A 28 2.38 -2.00 13.73
N ARG A 29 2.75 -0.99 14.51
CA ARG A 29 2.78 -1.07 15.98
C ARG A 29 1.40 -1.29 16.58
N ALA A 30 0.37 -0.65 16.02
CA ALA A 30 -1.00 -0.83 16.48
C ALA A 30 -1.54 -2.24 16.22
N LEU A 31 -1.21 -2.84 15.06
CA LEU A 31 -1.60 -4.21 14.75
C LEU A 31 -0.81 -5.23 15.58
N GLU A 32 0.49 -5.00 15.78
CA GLU A 32 1.34 -5.81 16.67
C GLU A 32 0.80 -5.79 18.11
N SER A 33 0.49 -4.60 18.65
CA SER A 33 -0.04 -4.47 20.01
C SER A 33 -1.44 -5.06 20.18
N ALA A 34 -2.22 -5.14 19.10
CA ALA A 34 -3.50 -5.86 19.07
C ALA A 34 -3.35 -7.40 19.00
N GLY A 35 -2.11 -7.92 18.96
CA GLY A 35 -1.82 -9.36 18.98
C GLY A 35 -1.74 -10.01 17.59
N HIS A 36 -1.63 -9.23 16.52
CA HIS A 36 -1.43 -9.77 15.17
C HIS A 36 0.05 -10.01 14.87
N THR A 37 0.34 -10.98 14.00
CA THR A 37 1.67 -11.13 13.41
C THR A 37 1.74 -10.22 12.18
N VAL A 38 2.68 -9.28 12.17
CA VAL A 38 2.74 -8.26 11.12
C VAL A 38 4.08 -8.30 10.40
N GLU A 39 4.03 -8.37 9.07
CA GLU A 39 5.18 -8.28 8.18
C GLU A 39 5.09 -6.98 7.38
N LEU A 40 6.09 -6.10 7.47
CA LEU A 40 6.12 -4.88 6.68
C LEU A 40 7.01 -5.07 5.45
N ILE A 41 6.41 -5.02 4.26
CA ILE A 41 7.09 -4.99 2.97
C ILE A 41 7.36 -3.52 2.60
N ASN A 42 8.63 -3.13 2.63
CA ASN A 42 9.08 -1.78 2.29
C ASN A 42 9.57 -1.71 0.84
N PHE A 43 9.69 -0.48 0.33
CA PHE A 43 10.21 -0.20 -1.00
C PHE A 43 11.73 -0.25 -1.06
N ARG A 44 12.27 -0.88 -2.11
CA ARG A 44 13.68 -0.75 -2.52
C ARG A 44 13.96 0.61 -3.16
N ALA A 45 12.98 1.11 -3.90
CA ALA A 45 12.94 2.45 -4.47
C ALA A 45 11.47 2.87 -4.60
N LEU A 46 11.22 4.17 -4.46
CA LEU A 46 9.91 4.77 -4.75
C LEU A 46 9.85 5.10 -6.26
N TYR A 47 9.52 6.34 -6.60
CA TYR A 47 9.57 6.87 -7.96
C TYR A 47 10.82 7.75 -8.16
N PRO A 48 11.23 7.98 -9.42
CA PRO A 48 12.36 8.85 -9.75
C PRO A 48 12.23 10.26 -9.16
N ASP A 49 13.36 10.90 -8.90
CA ASP A 49 13.39 12.22 -8.24
C ASP A 49 12.66 13.31 -9.02
N PHE A 50 12.56 13.22 -10.36
CA PHE A 50 11.80 14.19 -11.16
C PHE A 50 10.28 14.12 -10.96
N LEU A 51 9.76 13.00 -10.45
CA LEU A 51 8.36 12.87 -10.02
C LEU A 51 8.20 13.19 -8.53
N PHE A 52 9.30 13.48 -7.83
CA PHE A 52 9.29 13.80 -6.42
C PHE A 52 9.24 15.31 -6.17
N PRO A 53 8.17 15.81 -5.52
CA PRO A 53 7.98 17.25 -5.36
C PRO A 53 8.94 17.87 -4.33
N GLY A 54 9.78 17.07 -3.65
CA GLY A 54 10.66 17.51 -2.58
C GLY A 54 12.15 17.35 -2.88
N LYS A 55 12.99 17.82 -1.95
CA LYS A 55 14.47 17.81 -2.10
C LYS A 55 15.15 16.45 -1.82
N SER A 56 14.54 15.60 -1.00
CA SER A 56 15.07 14.28 -0.63
C SER A 56 13.91 13.34 -0.33
N GLN A 57 14.01 12.07 -0.67
CA GLN A 57 12.98 11.07 -0.32
C GLN A 57 13.32 10.33 1.00
N ARG A 58 14.50 10.59 1.56
CA ARG A 58 15.00 9.91 2.75
C ARG A 58 14.78 10.72 4.01
N ASP A 59 14.51 10.01 5.10
CA ASP A 59 14.49 10.56 6.44
C ASP A 59 15.94 10.64 6.95
N THR A 60 16.36 11.85 7.31
CA THR A 60 17.67 12.15 7.88
C THR A 60 17.53 12.75 9.28
N SER A 61 16.38 12.56 9.92
CA SER A 61 16.16 13.01 11.29
C SER A 61 16.98 12.17 12.28
N ASP A 62 17.37 12.79 13.39
CA ASP A 62 18.15 12.13 14.43
C ASP A 62 17.38 11.05 15.20
N SER A 63 16.05 11.01 15.04
CA SER A 63 15.15 10.07 15.71
C SER A 63 14.14 9.46 14.71
N PRO A 64 14.59 8.57 13.81
CA PRO A 64 13.72 7.98 12.81
C PRO A 64 12.70 7.04 13.44
N PHE A 65 11.46 7.08 12.95
CA PHE A 65 10.42 6.16 13.39
C PHE A 65 10.56 4.80 12.68
N THR A 66 11.21 3.86 13.37
CA THR A 66 11.63 2.58 12.78
C THR A 66 10.81 1.38 13.29
N VAL A 67 10.51 0.49 12.36
CA VAL A 67 9.87 -0.82 12.61
C VAL A 67 10.57 -1.89 11.76
N PRO A 68 10.56 -3.17 12.19
CA PRO A 68 11.06 -4.27 11.36
C PRO A 68 10.37 -4.31 10.00
N HIS A 69 11.15 -4.45 8.93
CA HIS A 69 10.61 -4.47 7.57
C HIS A 69 11.54 -5.17 6.58
N HIS A 70 10.98 -5.52 5.43
CA HIS A 70 11.64 -6.21 4.33
C HIS A 70 11.67 -5.32 3.08
N PRO A 71 12.83 -4.77 2.66
CA PRO A 71 12.94 -3.95 1.45
C PRO A 71 12.87 -4.83 0.18
N LEU A 72 11.69 -5.29 -0.18
CA LEU A 72 11.48 -6.28 -1.24
C LEU A 72 10.86 -5.71 -2.50
N TYR A 73 10.08 -4.63 -2.38
CA TYR A 73 9.18 -4.21 -3.44
C TYR A 73 9.74 -3.04 -4.26
N HIS A 74 9.58 -3.09 -5.58
CA HIS A 74 9.94 -2.01 -6.48
C HIS A 74 8.80 -1.76 -7.48
N PRO A 75 8.25 -0.53 -7.59
CA PRO A 75 6.99 -0.26 -8.28
C PRO A 75 6.95 -0.69 -9.75
N LEU A 76 8.09 -0.59 -10.46
CA LEU A 76 8.23 -0.93 -11.88
C LEU A 76 9.08 -2.18 -12.17
N ASN A 77 9.34 -3.04 -11.19
CA ASN A 77 10.16 -4.24 -11.40
C ASN A 77 9.33 -5.52 -11.18
N PRO A 78 8.90 -6.21 -12.26
CA PRO A 78 8.12 -7.45 -12.16
C PRO A 78 8.75 -8.55 -11.32
N ALA A 79 10.07 -8.69 -11.32
CA ALA A 79 10.75 -9.68 -10.48
C ALA A 79 10.56 -9.39 -8.98
N SER A 80 10.51 -8.10 -8.61
CA SER A 80 10.23 -7.70 -7.23
C SER A 80 8.78 -8.03 -6.81
N TRP A 81 7.82 -7.94 -7.73
CA TRP A 81 6.42 -8.28 -7.46
C TRP A 81 6.26 -9.78 -7.24
N LEU A 82 6.94 -10.60 -8.06
CA LEU A 82 6.97 -12.05 -7.88
C LEU A 82 7.64 -12.44 -6.54
N HIS A 83 8.74 -11.77 -6.16
CA HIS A 83 9.36 -11.98 -4.86
C HIS A 83 8.43 -11.59 -3.70
N ALA A 84 7.72 -10.46 -3.81
CA ALA A 84 6.72 -10.08 -2.82
C ALA A 84 5.59 -11.12 -2.74
N ALA A 85 5.06 -11.59 -3.86
CA ALA A 85 4.03 -12.64 -3.88
C ALA A 85 4.51 -13.95 -3.21
N ARG A 86 5.73 -14.40 -3.51
CA ARG A 86 6.34 -15.56 -2.85
C ARG A 86 6.56 -15.33 -1.36
N PHE A 87 6.92 -14.11 -0.96
CA PHE A 87 7.04 -13.73 0.44
C PHE A 87 5.69 -13.86 1.16
N LEU A 88 4.59 -13.37 0.55
CA LEU A 88 3.24 -13.50 1.12
C LEU A 88 2.87 -14.97 1.37
N GLN A 89 3.15 -15.83 0.39
CA GLN A 89 2.91 -17.26 0.50
C GLN A 89 3.77 -17.92 1.58
N ALA A 90 5.09 -17.65 1.59
CA ALA A 90 6.03 -18.25 2.53
C ALA A 90 5.75 -17.86 3.99
N HIS A 91 5.22 -16.65 4.21
CA HIS A 91 4.83 -16.17 5.53
C HIS A 91 3.36 -16.45 5.85
N ALA A 92 2.66 -17.27 5.06
CA ALA A 92 1.25 -17.62 5.26
C ALA A 92 0.37 -16.38 5.58
N ILE A 93 0.55 -15.31 4.81
CA ILE A 93 -0.19 -14.06 5.02
C ILE A 93 -1.67 -14.29 4.71
N GLU A 94 -2.54 -13.79 5.59
CA GLU A 94 -4.00 -13.89 5.46
C GLU A 94 -4.62 -12.57 5.00
N ARG A 95 -3.97 -11.45 5.35
CA ARG A 95 -4.39 -10.10 4.94
C ARG A 95 -3.25 -9.30 4.37
N LEU A 96 -3.50 -8.61 3.27
CA LEU A 96 -2.57 -7.67 2.66
C LEU A 96 -3.17 -6.27 2.69
N VAL A 97 -2.48 -5.32 3.31
CA VAL A 97 -2.87 -3.91 3.37
C VAL A 97 -1.85 -3.09 2.59
N ILE A 98 -2.28 -2.34 1.57
CA ILE A 98 -1.41 -1.57 0.70
C ILE A 98 -1.68 -0.07 0.86
N GLN A 99 -0.62 0.70 1.10
CA GLN A 99 -0.66 2.16 1.10
C GLN A 99 -0.65 2.68 -0.34
N SER A 100 -1.73 3.29 -0.81
CA SER A 100 -1.87 3.84 -2.15
C SER A 100 -2.01 5.36 -2.13
N TRP A 101 -1.16 6.07 -2.88
CA TRP A 101 -1.19 7.53 -2.92
C TRP A 101 -0.89 8.14 -4.30
N HIS A 102 -0.43 7.33 -5.27
CA HIS A 102 -0.07 7.81 -6.60
C HIS A 102 -0.27 6.71 -7.66
N PRO A 103 -0.81 7.04 -8.86
CA PRO A 103 -0.97 6.11 -9.97
C PRO A 103 0.30 5.38 -10.43
N TYR A 104 1.50 5.94 -10.16
CA TYR A 104 2.78 5.34 -10.51
C TYR A 104 2.95 3.91 -9.97
N PHE A 105 2.36 3.63 -8.80
CA PHE A 105 2.44 2.32 -8.14
C PHE A 105 1.41 1.32 -8.68
N ALA A 106 0.42 1.77 -9.45
CA ALA A 106 -0.72 0.97 -9.87
C ALA A 106 -0.33 -0.30 -10.65
N PRO A 107 0.63 -0.31 -11.60
CA PRO A 107 0.99 -1.53 -12.32
C PRO A 107 1.47 -2.66 -11.40
N GLY A 108 2.41 -2.36 -10.50
CA GLY A 108 2.92 -3.36 -9.58
C GLY A 108 1.91 -3.76 -8.51
N TYR A 109 1.12 -2.81 -8.00
CA TYR A 109 0.06 -3.13 -7.04
C TYR A 109 -1.00 -4.02 -7.66
N THR A 110 -1.38 -3.77 -8.91
CA THR A 110 -2.29 -4.61 -9.69
C THR A 110 -1.75 -6.05 -9.78
N ALA A 111 -0.48 -6.22 -10.13
CA ALA A 111 0.14 -7.54 -10.20
C ALA A 111 0.16 -8.26 -8.84
N LEU A 112 0.47 -7.55 -7.75
CA LEU A 112 0.50 -8.12 -6.42
C LEU A 112 -0.91 -8.47 -5.91
N LEU A 113 -1.92 -7.65 -6.20
CA LEU A 113 -3.31 -7.94 -5.84
C LEU A 113 -3.86 -9.16 -6.59
N LEU A 114 -3.51 -9.32 -7.87
CA LEU A 114 -3.84 -10.54 -8.62
C LEU A 114 -3.20 -11.79 -7.99
N ALA A 115 -1.93 -11.69 -7.57
CA ALA A 115 -1.26 -12.78 -6.85
C ALA A 115 -1.90 -13.05 -5.49
N ALA A 116 -2.23 -12.01 -4.71
CA ALA A 116 -2.90 -12.13 -3.42
C ALA A 116 -4.27 -12.82 -3.56
N ARG A 117 -5.04 -12.49 -4.60
CA ARG A 117 -6.30 -13.15 -4.93
C ARG A 117 -6.12 -14.64 -5.24
N ALA A 118 -5.10 -14.99 -6.02
CA ALA A 118 -4.78 -16.40 -6.31
C ALA A 118 -4.34 -17.19 -5.06
N LEU A 119 -3.81 -16.49 -4.05
CA LEU A 119 -3.43 -17.04 -2.75
C LEU A 119 -4.57 -16.98 -1.71
N HIS A 120 -5.77 -16.53 -2.09
CA HIS A 120 -6.92 -16.33 -1.19
C HIS A 120 -6.65 -15.38 -0.02
N ILE A 121 -5.77 -14.39 -0.22
CA ILE A 121 -5.44 -13.36 0.76
C ILE A 121 -6.47 -12.23 0.66
N HIS A 122 -7.03 -11.80 1.80
CA HIS A 122 -7.95 -10.67 1.82
C HIS A 122 -7.18 -9.35 1.72
N THR A 123 -7.59 -8.48 0.79
CA THR A 123 -6.84 -7.29 0.42
C THR A 123 -7.55 -6.01 0.85
N THR A 124 -6.79 -5.08 1.41
CA THR A 124 -7.25 -3.73 1.75
C THR A 124 -6.35 -2.69 1.09
N LEU A 125 -6.93 -1.73 0.40
CA LEU A 125 -6.22 -0.57 -0.13
C LEU A 125 -6.49 0.66 0.74
N ILE A 126 -5.46 1.20 1.39
CA ILE A 126 -5.54 2.47 2.11
C ILE A 126 -5.19 3.58 1.12
N CYS A 127 -6.21 4.28 0.64
CA CYS A 127 -6.08 5.39 -0.29
C CYS A 127 -5.79 6.69 0.49
N HIS A 128 -4.54 7.14 0.45
CA HIS A 128 -4.14 8.46 0.92
C HIS A 128 -4.63 9.54 -0.04
N ASN A 129 -4.60 9.24 -1.34
CA ASN A 129 -5.23 10.01 -2.40
C ASN A 129 -5.91 9.03 -3.38
N VAL A 130 -7.18 9.22 -3.67
CA VAL A 130 -7.92 8.43 -4.66
C VAL A 130 -7.53 8.83 -6.07
N ARG A 131 -7.30 10.12 -6.29
CA ARG A 131 -6.80 10.70 -7.54
C ARG A 131 -5.57 11.56 -7.24
N PRO A 132 -4.58 11.61 -8.13
CA PRO A 132 -3.46 12.53 -7.96
C PRO A 132 -3.96 13.98 -8.06
N HIS A 133 -3.26 14.89 -7.38
CA HIS A 133 -3.54 16.33 -7.51
C HIS A 133 -3.20 16.87 -8.90
N GLU A 134 -2.21 16.26 -9.57
CA GLU A 134 -1.82 16.59 -10.94
C GLU A 134 -2.20 15.43 -11.87
N PRO A 135 -3.18 15.61 -12.77
CA PRO A 135 -3.64 14.53 -13.62
C PRO A 135 -2.66 14.24 -14.76
N GLY A 136 -2.24 12.98 -14.87
CA GLY A 136 -1.51 12.41 -15.99
C GLY A 136 -2.42 11.71 -17.01
N PRO A 137 -1.95 11.51 -18.25
CA PRO A 137 -2.77 10.99 -19.35
C PRO A 137 -3.21 9.52 -19.16
N LEU A 138 -2.53 8.76 -18.31
CA LEU A 138 -2.81 7.33 -18.08
C LEU A 138 -3.40 7.04 -16.70
N ASP A 139 -3.58 8.05 -15.87
CA ASP A 139 -3.92 7.85 -14.46
C ASP A 139 -5.28 7.18 -14.29
N GLU A 140 -6.28 7.60 -15.05
CA GLU A 140 -7.61 6.98 -15.02
C GLU A 140 -7.57 5.50 -15.39
N LEU A 141 -6.82 5.14 -16.43
CA LEU A 141 -6.69 3.75 -16.86
C LEU A 141 -6.02 2.91 -15.77
N LEU A 142 -4.91 3.41 -15.22
CA LEU A 142 -4.13 2.74 -14.18
C LEU A 142 -4.91 2.57 -12.88
N LEU A 143 -5.59 3.63 -12.42
CA LEU A 143 -6.39 3.60 -11.20
C LEU A 143 -7.62 2.71 -11.35
N ARG A 144 -8.29 2.73 -12.51
CA ARG A 144 -9.43 1.82 -12.77
C ARG A 144 -8.99 0.37 -12.74
N ALA A 145 -7.88 0.02 -13.38
CA ALA A 145 -7.34 -1.32 -13.32
C ALA A 145 -7.06 -1.74 -11.87
N LEU A 146 -6.36 -0.88 -11.11
CA LEU A 146 -6.04 -1.12 -9.71
C LEU A 146 -7.30 -1.30 -8.85
N TYR A 147 -8.25 -0.37 -8.90
CA TYR A 147 -9.38 -0.33 -7.97
C TYR A 147 -10.48 -1.36 -8.25
N THR A 148 -10.37 -2.16 -9.32
CA THR A 148 -11.26 -3.32 -9.52
C THR A 148 -10.86 -4.54 -8.68
N LEU A 149 -9.65 -4.55 -8.11
CA LEU A 149 -9.07 -5.75 -7.50
C LEU A 149 -9.23 -5.87 -5.97
N PRO A 150 -9.06 -4.80 -5.16
CA PRO A 150 -9.14 -4.92 -3.70
C PRO A 150 -10.51 -5.39 -3.21
N ASP A 151 -10.52 -6.11 -2.09
CA ASP A 151 -11.74 -6.53 -1.39
C ASP A 151 -12.33 -5.38 -0.58
N HIS A 152 -11.47 -4.56 0.02
CA HIS A 152 -11.85 -3.43 0.87
C HIS A 152 -10.99 -2.19 0.62
N PHE A 153 -11.57 -1.02 0.87
CA PHE A 153 -10.88 0.26 0.77
C PHE A 153 -11.00 1.04 2.07
N ILE A 154 -9.94 1.75 2.43
CA ILE A 154 -9.96 2.77 3.46
C ILE A 154 -9.56 4.09 2.81
N THR A 155 -10.35 5.14 3.04
CA THR A 155 -10.10 6.49 2.51
C THR A 155 -9.91 7.47 3.66
N GLN A 156 -9.10 8.51 3.48
CA GLN A 156 -8.81 9.47 4.56
C GLN A 156 -9.90 10.55 4.78
N SER A 157 -10.93 10.59 3.94
CA SER A 157 -12.06 11.53 4.10
C SER A 157 -13.33 11.08 3.36
N PRO A 158 -14.52 11.59 3.75
CA PRO A 158 -15.77 11.30 3.04
C PRO A 158 -15.76 11.78 1.57
N THR A 159 -15.03 12.85 1.29
CA THR A 159 -14.83 13.38 -0.06
C THR A 159 -14.07 12.38 -0.92
N GLU A 160 -12.98 11.81 -0.40
CA GLU A 160 -12.21 10.76 -1.08
C GLU A 160 -13.05 9.50 -1.29
N ALA A 161 -13.84 9.08 -0.28
CA ALA A 161 -14.77 7.96 -0.43
C ALA A 161 -15.78 8.17 -1.56
N THR A 162 -16.33 9.38 -1.67
CA THR A 162 -17.28 9.75 -2.74
C THR A 162 -16.59 9.71 -4.11
N ALA A 163 -15.38 10.25 -4.23
CA ALA A 163 -14.59 10.19 -5.45
C ALA A 163 -14.25 8.74 -5.84
N LEU A 164 -13.93 7.88 -4.87
CA LEU A 164 -13.63 6.47 -5.13
C LEU A 164 -14.88 5.74 -5.65
N ARG A 165 -16.04 5.97 -5.05
CA ARG A 165 -17.33 5.39 -5.50
C ARG A 165 -17.66 5.71 -6.95
N GLN A 166 -17.29 6.90 -7.43
CA GLN A 166 -17.49 7.25 -8.85
C GLN A 166 -16.65 6.38 -9.80
N ILE A 167 -15.55 5.79 -9.31
CA ILE A 167 -14.66 4.92 -10.08
C ILE A 167 -15.08 3.45 -9.95
N VAL A 168 -15.35 2.99 -8.72
CA VAL A 168 -15.53 1.57 -8.41
C VAL A 168 -16.99 1.11 -8.30
N GLY A 169 -17.94 2.04 -8.31
CA GLY A 169 -19.36 1.78 -8.12
C GLY A 169 -19.81 1.83 -6.64
N PRO A 170 -21.13 1.73 -6.39
CA PRO A 170 -21.71 1.90 -5.06
C PRO A 170 -21.51 0.71 -4.12
N ASP A 171 -21.36 -0.50 -4.65
CA ASP A 171 -21.42 -1.75 -3.85
C ASP A 171 -20.10 -2.13 -3.20
N ARG A 172 -19.05 -1.33 -3.40
CA ARG A 172 -17.72 -1.64 -2.90
C ARG A 172 -17.61 -1.28 -1.42
N SER A 173 -16.95 -2.14 -0.66
CA SER A 173 -16.73 -1.96 0.77
C SER A 173 -15.68 -0.86 1.00
N ILE A 174 -16.12 0.28 1.54
CA ILE A 174 -15.28 1.47 1.78
C ILE A 174 -15.51 1.94 3.21
N THR A 175 -14.43 2.05 3.97
CA THR A 175 -14.39 2.69 5.28
C THR A 175 -13.72 4.06 5.18
N THR A 176 -14.22 5.00 5.96
CA THR A 176 -13.71 6.38 6.07
C THR A 176 -13.41 6.67 7.52
#